data_AF-A0A6P1W009-F1
#
_entry.id   AF-A0A6P1W009-F1
#
_cell.length_a   1.000
_cell.length_b   1.000
_cell.length_c   1.000
_cell.angle_alpha   90.00
_cell.angle_beta   90.00
_cell.angle_gamma   90.00
#
_symmetry.space_group_name_H-M   'P 1'
#
loop_
_entity.id
_entity.type
_entity.pdbx_description
1 polymer ?
#
loop_
_entity_poly.entity_id
_entity_poly.type
_entity_poly.pdbx_seq_one_letter_code
_entity_poly.pdbx_strand_id
1 'polypeptide(L)'
;MNSLRLQFDQLMIDVYRTNFDDAESKLDAFSEKHSTALTENELDQKVTLLRAEICEHGGKRQEALNLNLELWNRYSIVHYNYLPLGLTIVKLYFSLGQDETASRFVEDSLLTVSDKDLENYDPITLVKLLAVYLPKSGNHLDKIQAPMAYIEDKLEIQFDENDLVRALEEVDNRIYQEGQELTKILALAGGETPQATIKHLKKFIELATLKPFRQEAINFLNSL
;
A
#
# COMPACT_ATOMS: atom_id res chain seq x y z
N MET A 1 10.94 -24.71 -11.29
CA MET A 1 10.68 -23.28 -11.05
C MET A 1 9.82 -23.00 -9.79
N ASN A 2 8.89 -23.85 -9.37
CA ASN A 2 8.07 -23.57 -8.16
C ASN A 2 8.80 -23.61 -6.79
N SER A 3 9.98 -24.22 -6.67
CA SER A 3 10.62 -24.38 -5.34
C SER A 3 11.24 -23.10 -4.79
N LEU A 4 11.81 -22.24 -5.63
CA LEU A 4 12.52 -21.03 -5.18
C LEU A 4 11.54 -19.95 -4.69
N ARG A 5 10.43 -19.77 -5.41
CA ARG A 5 9.36 -18.88 -5.00
C ARG A 5 8.76 -19.30 -3.65
N LEU A 6 8.50 -20.59 -3.47
CA LEU A 6 8.02 -21.12 -2.18
C LEU A 6 9.03 -20.92 -1.05
N GLN A 7 10.33 -21.03 -1.33
CA GLN A 7 11.38 -20.74 -0.34
C GLN A 7 11.43 -19.26 0.02
N PHE A 8 11.24 -18.36 -0.94
CA PHE A 8 11.12 -16.92 -0.68
C PHE A 8 9.84 -16.58 0.10
N ASP A 9 8.70 -17.17 -0.27
CA ASP A 9 7.44 -16.97 0.45
C ASP A 9 7.57 -17.44 1.91
N GLN A 10 8.26 -18.56 2.16
CA GLN A 10 8.58 -19.03 3.51
C GLN A 10 9.51 -18.07 4.26
N LEU A 11 10.53 -17.50 3.59
CA LEU A 11 11.39 -16.48 4.17
C LEU A 11 10.59 -15.26 4.61
N MET A 12 9.67 -14.76 3.76
CA MET A 12 8.80 -13.64 4.13
C MET A 12 7.97 -13.96 5.38
N ILE A 13 7.33 -15.14 5.42
CA ILE A 13 6.58 -15.58 6.61
C ILE A 13 7.47 -15.57 7.85
N ASP A 14 8.69 -16.09 7.76
CA ASP A 14 9.61 -16.17 8.89
C ASP A 14 10.08 -14.77 9.35
N VAL A 15 10.29 -13.83 8.42
CA VAL A 15 10.66 -12.44 8.72
C VAL A 15 9.51 -11.72 9.42
N TYR A 16 8.30 -11.77 8.86
CA TYR A 16 7.15 -11.08 9.45
C TYR A 16 6.72 -11.69 10.78
N ARG A 17 6.79 -13.03 10.93
CA ARG A 17 6.43 -13.71 12.18
C ARG A 17 7.37 -13.36 13.34
N THR A 18 8.65 -13.15 13.05
CA THR A 18 9.64 -12.74 14.07
C THR A 18 9.75 -11.24 14.19
N ASN A 19 8.81 -10.47 13.64
CA ASN A 19 8.84 -9.00 13.67
C ASN A 19 10.21 -8.44 13.25
N PHE A 20 10.76 -8.99 12.16
CA PHE A 20 12.07 -8.62 11.58
C PHE A 20 13.31 -8.99 12.42
N ASP A 21 13.17 -9.76 13.50
CA ASP A 21 14.33 -10.31 14.22
C ASP A 21 15.18 -11.21 13.31
N ASP A 22 16.49 -10.94 13.28
CA ASP A 22 17.51 -11.58 12.42
C ASP A 22 17.18 -11.55 10.92
N ALA A 23 16.30 -10.65 10.46
CA ALA A 23 15.81 -10.65 9.08
C ALA A 23 16.92 -10.38 8.05
N GLU A 24 17.88 -9.51 8.38
CA GLU A 24 19.05 -9.22 7.54
C GLU A 24 19.87 -10.50 7.30
N SER A 25 20.25 -11.21 8.37
CA SER A 25 20.98 -12.48 8.30
C SER A 25 20.23 -13.55 7.50
N LYS A 26 18.89 -13.65 7.68
CA LYS A 26 18.06 -14.61 6.93
C LYS A 26 18.02 -14.28 5.44
N LEU A 27 17.88 -13.00 5.09
CA LEU A 27 17.84 -12.57 3.70
C LEU A 27 19.21 -12.69 3.02
N ASP A 28 20.30 -12.45 3.73
CA ASP A 28 21.67 -12.68 3.25
C ASP A 28 21.92 -14.15 2.95
N ALA A 29 21.60 -15.04 3.89
CA ALA A 29 21.73 -16.48 3.69
C ALA A 29 20.89 -16.98 2.50
N PHE A 30 19.69 -16.44 2.30
CA PHE A 30 18.87 -16.74 1.12
C PHE A 30 19.53 -16.25 -0.17
N SER A 31 20.01 -15.00 -0.17
CA SER A 31 20.61 -14.35 -1.35
C SER A 31 21.91 -15.03 -1.78
N GLU A 32 22.77 -15.41 -0.83
CA GLU A 32 24.00 -16.16 -1.10
C GLU A 32 23.71 -17.52 -1.72
N LYS A 33 22.78 -18.28 -1.11
CA LYS A 33 22.38 -19.61 -1.55
C LYS A 33 21.78 -19.62 -2.96
N HIS A 34 21.16 -18.52 -3.38
CA HIS A 34 20.43 -18.41 -4.63
C HIS A 34 21.00 -17.34 -5.59
N SER A 35 22.23 -16.90 -5.37
CA SER A 35 22.88 -15.80 -6.11
C SER A 35 22.85 -15.94 -7.64
N THR A 36 22.99 -17.17 -8.16
CA THR A 36 22.94 -17.45 -9.61
C THR A 36 21.53 -17.55 -10.19
N ALA A 37 20.50 -17.69 -9.35
CA ALA A 37 19.10 -17.80 -9.76
C ALA A 37 18.33 -16.47 -9.64
N LEU A 38 18.86 -15.52 -8.85
CA LEU A 38 18.30 -14.18 -8.70
C LEU A 38 18.57 -13.27 -9.90
N THR A 39 19.41 -13.69 -10.84
CA THR A 39 19.64 -12.99 -12.11
C THR A 39 18.46 -13.06 -13.08
N GLU A 40 17.45 -13.90 -12.81
CA GLU A 40 16.18 -13.96 -13.55
C GLU A 40 15.08 -13.16 -12.83
N ASN A 41 14.56 -12.12 -13.50
CA ASN A 41 13.78 -11.00 -12.96
C ASN A 41 12.36 -11.37 -12.48
N GLU A 42 11.77 -10.50 -11.64
CA GLU A 42 10.66 -10.65 -10.66
C GLU A 42 11.09 -11.06 -9.25
N LEU A 43 11.88 -12.12 -9.07
CA LEU A 43 12.29 -12.53 -7.72
C LEU A 43 13.32 -11.57 -7.11
N ASP A 44 14.24 -11.05 -7.94
CA ASP A 44 15.17 -9.97 -7.54
C ASP A 44 14.41 -8.78 -6.95
N GLN A 45 13.33 -8.36 -7.61
CA GLN A 45 12.50 -7.24 -7.16
C GLN A 45 11.91 -7.48 -5.77
N LYS A 46 11.37 -8.68 -5.55
CA LYS A 46 10.80 -9.05 -4.25
C LYS A 46 11.88 -9.12 -3.17
N VAL A 47 13.07 -9.60 -3.51
CA VAL A 47 14.23 -9.62 -2.60
C VAL A 47 14.68 -8.19 -2.27
N THR A 48 14.78 -7.30 -3.25
CA THR A 48 15.12 -5.88 -3.03
C THR A 48 14.04 -5.18 -2.21
N LEU A 49 12.76 -5.44 -2.46
CA LEU A 49 11.65 -4.88 -1.68
C LEU A 49 11.72 -5.34 -0.22
N LEU A 50 11.89 -6.64 0.03
CA LEU A 50 12.05 -7.18 1.37
C LEU A 50 13.29 -6.61 2.06
N ARG A 51 14.41 -6.43 1.33
CA ARG A 51 15.61 -5.77 1.85
C ARG A 51 15.31 -4.34 2.28
N ALA A 52 14.58 -3.58 1.46
CA ALA A 52 14.21 -2.20 1.76
C ALA A 52 13.34 -2.12 3.03
N GLU A 53 12.37 -3.03 3.19
CA GLU A 53 11.55 -3.14 4.40
C GLU A 53 12.41 -3.48 5.63
N ILE A 54 13.34 -4.42 5.52
CA ILE A 54 14.27 -4.77 6.61
C ILE A 54 15.11 -3.54 7.02
N CYS A 55 15.63 -2.79 6.04
CA CYS A 55 16.37 -1.56 6.30
C CYS A 55 15.51 -0.51 6.99
N GLU A 56 14.25 -0.34 6.57
CA GLU A 56 13.31 0.60 7.19
C GLU A 56 13.04 0.21 8.66
N HIS A 57 12.69 -1.04 8.92
CA HIS A 57 12.45 -1.58 10.26
C HIS A 57 13.69 -1.54 11.16
N GLY A 58 14.89 -1.74 10.58
CA GLY A 58 16.17 -1.62 11.26
C GLY A 58 16.67 -0.18 11.47
N GLY A 59 15.90 0.84 11.07
CA GLY A 59 16.26 2.25 11.20
C GLY A 59 17.27 2.77 10.17
N LYS A 60 17.67 1.94 9.19
CA LYS A 60 18.56 2.31 8.07
C LYS A 60 17.77 3.01 6.94
N ARG A 61 17.08 4.11 7.28
CA ARG A 61 16.12 4.82 6.41
C ARG A 61 16.72 5.29 5.07
N GLN A 62 17.96 5.77 5.07
CA GLN A 62 18.62 6.21 3.82
C GLN A 62 18.90 5.03 2.88
N GLU A 63 19.26 3.87 3.42
CA GLU A 63 19.48 2.65 2.64
C GLU A 63 18.15 2.13 2.07
N ALA A 64 17.10 2.10 2.89
CA ALA A 64 15.75 1.77 2.44
C ALA A 64 15.30 2.70 1.30
N LEU A 65 15.56 4.02 1.41
CA LEU A 65 15.22 4.99 0.36
C LEU A 65 15.97 4.68 -0.94
N ASN A 66 17.28 4.43 -0.86
CA ASN A 66 18.09 4.13 -2.04
C ASN A 66 17.58 2.88 -2.78
N LEU A 67 17.23 1.81 -2.05
CA LEU A 67 16.69 0.58 -2.62
C LEU A 67 15.31 0.81 -3.26
N ASN A 68 14.43 1.59 -2.60
CA ASN A 68 13.12 1.92 -3.16
C ASN A 68 13.23 2.80 -4.42
N LEU A 69 14.14 3.77 -4.46
CA LEU A 69 14.42 4.59 -5.65
C LEU A 69 15.00 3.76 -6.79
N GLU A 70 15.85 2.79 -6.48
CA GLU A 70 16.35 1.84 -7.46
C GLU A 70 15.22 1.01 -8.08
N LEU A 71 14.34 0.45 -7.24
CA LEU A 71 13.13 -0.23 -7.71
C LEU A 71 12.25 0.70 -8.56
N TRP A 72 12.08 1.95 -8.13
CA TRP A 72 11.31 2.94 -8.87
C TRP A 72 11.92 3.19 -10.24
N ASN A 73 13.23 3.42 -10.35
CA ASN A 73 13.87 3.73 -11.63
C ASN A 73 13.91 2.53 -12.58
N ARG A 74 14.10 1.32 -12.07
CA ARG A 74 14.13 0.11 -12.89
C ARG A 74 12.75 -0.22 -13.47
N TYR A 75 11.67 0.13 -12.78
CA TYR A 75 10.36 -0.43 -13.09
C TYR A 75 9.25 0.61 -13.32
N SER A 76 9.27 1.82 -12.75
CA SER A 76 8.17 2.82 -12.81
C SER A 76 7.67 3.21 -14.20
N ILE A 77 8.43 2.92 -15.26
CA ILE A 77 8.08 3.27 -16.64
C ILE A 77 7.00 2.32 -17.23
N VAL A 78 6.68 1.17 -16.61
CA VAL A 78 5.99 0.05 -17.30
C VAL A 78 4.58 -0.33 -16.79
N HIS A 79 4.20 -0.05 -15.53
CA HIS A 79 2.94 -0.50 -14.88
C HIS A 79 2.22 0.58 -14.03
N TYR A 80 0.98 0.32 -13.67
CA TYR A 80 0.15 1.25 -12.87
C TYR A 80 0.25 1.01 -11.35
N ASN A 81 0.91 -0.09 -10.95
CA ASN A 81 1.01 -0.55 -9.55
C ASN A 81 2.17 0.08 -8.73
N TYR A 82 2.78 1.19 -9.16
CA TYR A 82 3.92 1.79 -8.44
C TYR A 82 3.53 2.79 -7.36
N LEU A 83 2.26 3.19 -7.27
CA LEU A 83 1.83 4.18 -6.29
C LEU A 83 2.14 3.76 -4.84
N PRO A 84 2.01 2.48 -4.43
CA PRO A 84 2.47 2.03 -3.11
C PRO A 84 3.98 2.21 -2.89
N LEU A 85 4.80 1.96 -3.91
CA LEU A 85 6.25 2.19 -3.84
C LEU A 85 6.57 3.69 -3.73
N GLY A 86 5.86 4.52 -4.50
CA GLY A 86 5.95 5.98 -4.41
C GLY A 86 5.58 6.50 -3.02
N LEU A 87 4.52 5.96 -2.41
CA LEU A 87 4.14 6.28 -1.03
C LEU A 87 5.27 5.96 -0.04
N THR A 88 5.91 4.80 -0.15
CA THR A 88 7.07 4.44 0.70
C THR A 88 8.23 5.41 0.52
N ILE A 89 8.57 5.76 -0.72
CA ILE A 89 9.62 6.75 -1.03
C ILE A 89 9.33 8.10 -0.37
N VAL A 90 8.10 8.59 -0.50
CA VAL A 90 7.64 9.88 0.06
C VAL A 90 7.73 9.87 1.59
N LYS A 91 7.26 8.80 2.23
CA LYS A 91 7.38 8.63 3.70
C LYS A 91 8.84 8.64 4.14
N LEU A 92 9.72 7.95 3.40
CA LEU A 92 11.15 7.91 3.70
C LEU A 92 11.79 9.31 3.55
N TYR A 93 11.47 10.05 2.48
CA TYR A 93 11.94 11.43 2.33
C TYR A 93 11.51 12.32 3.50
N PHE A 94 10.24 12.29 3.90
CA PHE A 94 9.78 13.04 5.08
C PHE A 94 10.48 12.59 6.37
N SER A 95 10.68 11.29 6.56
CA SER A 95 11.38 10.76 7.75
C SER A 95 12.86 11.16 7.84
N LEU A 96 13.46 11.54 6.70
CA LEU A 96 14.83 12.03 6.57
C LEU A 96 14.90 13.57 6.59
N GLY A 97 13.78 14.26 6.78
CA GLY A 97 13.69 15.73 6.77
C GLY A 97 13.85 16.34 5.38
N GLN A 98 13.63 15.56 4.31
CA GLN A 98 13.74 16.00 2.92
C GLN A 98 12.36 16.41 2.38
N ASP A 99 11.67 17.30 3.11
CA ASP A 99 10.26 17.65 2.87
C ASP A 99 10.02 18.27 1.47
N GLU A 100 10.96 19.09 0.97
CA GLU A 100 10.88 19.64 -0.39
C GLU A 100 10.98 18.54 -1.47
N THR A 101 11.92 17.60 -1.29
CA THR A 101 12.11 16.48 -2.23
C THR A 101 10.90 15.56 -2.22
N ALA A 102 10.37 15.25 -1.03
CA ALA A 102 9.13 14.49 -0.88
C ALA A 102 7.97 15.15 -1.63
N SER A 103 7.81 16.46 -1.43
CA SER A 103 6.71 17.23 -2.04
C SER A 103 6.79 17.22 -3.56
N ARG A 104 7.98 17.50 -4.14
CA ARG A 104 8.18 17.43 -5.59
C ARG A 104 7.92 16.03 -6.14
N PHE A 105 8.38 14.99 -5.45
CA PHE A 105 8.15 13.61 -5.86
C PHE A 105 6.64 13.26 -5.92
N VAL A 106 5.86 13.70 -4.93
CA VAL A 106 4.40 13.52 -4.94
C VAL A 106 3.78 14.25 -6.12
N GLU A 107 4.16 15.51 -6.34
CA GLU A 107 3.59 16.34 -7.41
C GLU A 107 3.86 15.74 -8.79
N ASP A 108 5.09 15.32 -9.07
CA ASP A 108 5.46 14.65 -10.33
C ASP A 108 4.68 13.34 -10.51
N SER A 109 4.45 12.60 -9.41
CA SER A 109 3.65 11.37 -9.41
C SER A 109 2.18 11.66 -9.71
N LEU A 110 1.58 12.69 -9.09
CA LEU A 110 0.17 13.06 -9.27
C LEU A 110 -0.11 13.61 -10.67
N LEU A 111 0.82 14.37 -11.25
CA LEU A 111 0.74 14.81 -12.65
C LEU A 111 0.72 13.61 -13.60
N THR A 112 1.64 12.67 -13.40
CA THR A 112 1.70 11.43 -14.20
C THR A 112 0.42 10.61 -14.08
N VAL A 113 -0.16 10.51 -12.88
CA VAL A 113 -1.42 9.82 -12.62
C VAL A 113 -2.58 10.49 -13.36
N SER A 114 -2.64 11.82 -13.34
CA SER A 114 -3.70 12.60 -13.97
C SER A 114 -3.66 12.49 -15.51
N ASP A 115 -2.46 12.34 -16.09
CA ASP A 115 -2.26 12.24 -17.54
C ASP A 115 -2.45 10.80 -18.10
N LYS A 116 -2.42 9.76 -17.26
CA LYS A 116 -2.36 8.33 -17.68
C LYS A 116 -3.53 7.46 -17.21
N ASP A 117 -4.73 8.03 -17.17
CA ASP A 117 -5.97 7.38 -16.71
C ASP A 117 -5.95 7.05 -15.20
N LEU A 118 -6.43 8.00 -14.39
CA LEU A 118 -6.68 7.88 -12.95
C LEU A 118 -7.38 6.57 -12.54
N GLU A 119 -8.22 6.01 -13.43
CA GLU A 119 -8.96 4.76 -13.23
C GLU A 119 -8.08 3.53 -13.00
N ASN A 120 -6.81 3.58 -13.40
CA ASN A 120 -5.86 2.48 -13.17
C ASN A 120 -5.24 2.49 -11.76
N TYR A 121 -5.52 3.52 -10.96
CA TYR A 121 -4.92 3.69 -9.63
C TYR A 121 -5.90 3.35 -8.52
N ASP A 122 -5.40 2.69 -7.48
CA ASP A 122 -6.17 2.38 -6.28
C ASP A 122 -6.47 3.68 -5.49
N PRO A 123 -7.75 4.06 -5.30
CA PRO A 123 -8.13 5.27 -4.58
C PRO A 123 -7.67 5.24 -3.11
N ILE A 124 -7.55 4.06 -2.49
CA ILE A 124 -7.07 3.94 -1.09
C ILE A 124 -5.60 4.36 -1.00
N THR A 125 -4.77 3.94 -1.95
CA THR A 125 -3.36 4.36 -2.01
C THR A 125 -3.24 5.87 -2.27
N LEU A 126 -4.11 6.45 -3.09
CA LEU A 126 -4.16 7.90 -3.30
C LEU A 126 -4.55 8.66 -2.01
N VAL A 127 -5.53 8.19 -1.24
CA VAL A 127 -5.85 8.76 0.09
C VAL A 127 -4.61 8.79 0.97
N LYS A 128 -3.89 7.66 1.07
CA LYS A 128 -2.68 7.57 1.90
C LYS A 128 -1.56 8.51 1.42
N LEU A 129 -1.41 8.68 0.12
CA LEU A 129 -0.43 9.60 -0.45
C LEU A 129 -0.78 11.06 -0.10
N LEU A 130 -2.03 11.45 -0.30
CA LEU A 130 -2.49 12.81 0.00
C LEU A 130 -2.44 13.11 1.50
N ALA A 131 -2.79 12.15 2.35
CA ALA A 131 -2.71 12.30 3.81
C ALA A 131 -1.27 12.55 4.31
N VAL A 132 -0.27 11.95 3.64
CA VAL A 132 1.14 12.17 3.96
C VAL A 132 1.66 13.49 3.37
N TYR A 133 1.18 13.87 2.19
CA TYR A 133 1.63 15.05 1.45
C TYR A 133 1.06 16.37 1.99
N LEU A 134 -0.26 16.46 2.18
CA LEU A 134 -0.94 17.73 2.47
C LEU A 134 -0.48 18.46 3.73
N PRO A 135 -0.18 17.78 4.87
CA PRO A 135 0.33 18.45 6.06
C PRO A 135 1.68 19.15 5.83
N LYS A 136 2.37 18.83 4.74
CA LYS A 136 3.74 19.26 4.42
C LYS A 136 3.84 20.16 3.20
N SER A 137 2.80 20.26 2.38
CA SER A 137 2.93 20.75 1.00
C SER A 137 2.60 22.23 0.76
N GLY A 138 2.53 23.08 1.78
CA GLY A 138 2.37 24.53 1.57
C GLY A 138 1.09 24.96 0.81
N ASN A 139 0.11 24.07 0.67
CA ASN A 139 -1.22 24.28 0.09
C ASN A 139 -1.28 24.36 -1.47
N HIS A 140 -0.97 23.25 -2.15
CA HIS A 140 -1.10 23.08 -3.62
C HIS A 140 -2.41 22.41 -4.03
N LEU A 141 -3.55 23.07 -3.77
CA LEU A 141 -4.89 22.51 -4.01
C LEU A 141 -5.18 22.21 -5.49
N ASP A 142 -4.63 23.00 -6.40
CA ASP A 142 -4.78 22.83 -7.84
C ASP A 142 -4.23 21.48 -8.34
N LYS A 143 -3.12 21.02 -7.76
CA LYS A 143 -2.47 19.75 -8.15
C LYS A 143 -3.20 18.50 -7.66
N ILE A 144 -4.10 18.64 -6.68
CA ILE A 144 -4.78 17.51 -6.06
C ILE A 144 -6.26 17.39 -6.43
N GLN A 145 -6.84 18.39 -7.12
CA GLN A 145 -8.27 18.39 -7.47
C GLN A 145 -8.71 17.14 -8.24
N ALA A 146 -7.98 16.75 -9.29
CA ALA A 146 -8.34 15.57 -10.07
C ALA A 146 -8.23 14.25 -9.27
N PRO A 147 -7.11 13.99 -8.55
CA PRO A 147 -7.04 12.87 -7.60
C PRO A 147 -8.15 12.87 -6.54
N MET A 148 -8.52 14.03 -5.99
CA MET A 148 -9.56 14.16 -4.98
C MET A 148 -10.94 13.79 -5.52
N ALA A 149 -11.33 14.36 -6.67
CA ALA A 149 -12.61 14.04 -7.31
C ALA A 149 -12.72 12.55 -7.66
N TYR A 150 -11.60 11.94 -8.08
CA TYR A 150 -11.53 10.49 -8.32
C TYR A 150 -11.75 9.68 -7.04
N ILE A 151 -11.11 10.05 -5.93
CA ILE A 151 -11.30 9.38 -4.63
C ILE A 151 -12.76 9.50 -4.18
N GLU A 152 -13.37 10.67 -4.27
CA GLU A 152 -14.76 10.91 -3.89
C GLU A 152 -15.73 10.01 -4.66
N ASP A 153 -15.56 9.91 -5.99
CA ASP A 153 -16.35 9.03 -6.84
C ASP A 153 -16.18 7.55 -6.46
N LYS A 154 -14.92 7.09 -6.34
CA LYS A 154 -14.65 5.66 -6.12
C LYS A 154 -14.97 5.19 -4.71
N LEU A 155 -14.79 6.05 -3.71
CA LEU A 155 -15.09 5.71 -2.32
C LEU A 155 -16.53 6.05 -1.91
N GLU A 156 -17.27 6.81 -2.73
CA GLU A 156 -18.61 7.37 -2.43
C GLU A 156 -18.59 8.25 -1.17
N ILE A 157 -17.65 9.19 -1.13
CA ILE A 157 -17.48 10.15 -0.02
C ILE A 157 -17.46 11.58 -0.55
N GLN A 158 -17.53 12.53 0.37
CA GLN A 158 -17.27 13.94 0.11
C GLN A 158 -16.25 14.42 1.13
N PHE A 159 -15.23 15.14 0.67
CA PHE A 159 -14.27 15.79 1.53
C PHE A 159 -14.75 17.17 1.95
N ASP A 160 -14.45 17.55 3.19
CA ASP A 160 -14.59 18.93 3.62
C ASP A 160 -13.40 19.74 3.08
N GLU A 161 -13.63 20.51 2.01
CA GLU A 161 -12.60 21.34 1.38
C GLU A 161 -12.00 22.39 2.34
N ASN A 162 -12.70 22.73 3.42
CA ASN A 162 -12.20 23.69 4.41
C ASN A 162 -11.20 23.07 5.40
N ASP A 163 -11.19 21.74 5.54
CA ASP A 163 -10.32 21.00 6.45
C ASP A 163 -9.89 19.66 5.83
N LEU A 164 -9.25 19.75 4.67
CA LEU A 164 -8.84 18.58 3.88
C LEU A 164 -7.91 17.63 4.62
N VAL A 165 -7.02 18.15 5.48
CA VAL A 165 -6.10 17.33 6.25
C VAL A 165 -6.88 16.43 7.20
N ARG A 166 -7.78 16.98 8.01
CA ARG A 166 -8.64 16.20 8.90
C ARG A 166 -9.54 15.26 8.11
N ALA A 167 -10.12 15.73 7.01
CA ALA A 167 -11.02 14.90 6.20
C ALA A 167 -10.31 13.67 5.62
N LEU A 168 -9.05 13.79 5.18
CA LEU A 168 -8.23 12.64 4.75
C LEU A 168 -7.88 11.70 5.90
N GLU A 169 -7.53 12.23 7.07
CA GLU A 169 -7.28 11.41 8.26
C GLU A 169 -8.51 10.60 8.67
N GLU A 170 -9.71 11.18 8.60
CA GLU A 170 -10.96 10.48 8.88
C GLU A 170 -11.25 9.37 7.85
N VAL A 171 -10.94 9.60 6.58
CA VAL A 171 -11.07 8.57 5.53
C VAL A 171 -10.05 7.45 5.74
N ASP A 172 -8.78 7.76 6.01
CA ASP A 172 -7.74 6.74 6.26
C ASP A 172 -8.08 5.88 7.49
N ASN A 173 -8.60 6.50 8.56
CA ASN A 173 -9.09 5.77 9.73
C ASN A 173 -10.26 4.84 9.39
N ARG A 174 -11.22 5.30 8.59
CA ARG A 174 -12.34 4.45 8.13
C ARG A 174 -11.85 3.30 7.25
N ILE A 175 -10.92 3.56 6.35
CA ILE A 175 -10.28 2.54 5.51
C ILE A 175 -9.67 1.44 6.39
N TYR A 176 -8.93 1.83 7.42
CA TYR A 176 -8.32 0.89 8.36
C TYR A 176 -9.38 0.08 9.13
N GLN A 177 -10.39 0.75 9.70
CA GLN A 177 -11.42 0.10 10.50
C GLN A 177 -12.28 -0.88 9.68
N GLU A 178 -12.79 -0.44 8.54
CA GLU A 178 -13.63 -1.26 7.66
C GLU A 178 -12.83 -2.43 7.07
N GLY A 179 -11.58 -2.19 6.65
CA GLY A 179 -10.70 -3.24 6.15
C GLY A 179 -10.39 -4.31 7.20
N GLN A 180 -10.14 -3.91 8.45
CA GLN A 180 -9.94 -4.86 9.55
C GLN A 180 -11.18 -5.68 9.86
N GLU A 181 -12.35 -5.04 9.92
CA GLU A 181 -13.59 -5.75 10.23
C GLU A 181 -13.95 -6.74 9.13
N LEU A 182 -13.83 -6.35 7.86
CA LEU A 182 -14.02 -7.26 6.74
C LEU A 182 -13.05 -8.44 6.79
N THR A 183 -11.76 -8.19 7.02
CA THR A 183 -10.75 -9.25 7.13
C THR A 183 -11.09 -10.25 8.24
N LYS A 184 -11.58 -9.78 9.40
CA LYS A 184 -12.03 -10.67 10.49
C LYS A 184 -13.21 -11.54 10.04
N ILE A 185 -14.20 -10.96 9.37
CA ILE A 185 -15.38 -11.70 8.89
C ILE A 185 -14.95 -12.78 7.87
N LEU A 186 -14.06 -12.43 6.93
CA LEU A 186 -13.55 -13.37 5.94
C LEU A 186 -12.74 -14.50 6.58
N ALA A 187 -11.93 -14.20 7.60
CA ALA A 187 -11.19 -15.22 8.34
C ALA A 187 -12.12 -16.19 9.10
N LEU A 188 -13.26 -15.71 9.62
CA LEU A 188 -14.25 -16.54 10.30
C LEU A 188 -14.99 -17.51 9.36
N ALA A 189 -15.05 -17.22 8.05
CA ALA A 189 -15.70 -18.09 7.07
C ALA A 189 -15.09 -19.50 7.00
N GLY A 190 -13.83 -19.67 7.40
CA GLY A 190 -13.17 -20.97 7.49
C GLY A 190 -13.43 -21.74 8.80
N GLY A 191 -13.98 -21.08 9.83
CA GLY A 191 -14.15 -21.64 11.18
C GLY A 191 -15.59 -21.64 11.71
N GLU A 192 -16.51 -20.90 11.07
CA GLU A 192 -17.92 -20.80 11.46
C GLU A 192 -18.86 -21.46 10.45
N THR A 193 -20.14 -21.62 10.84
CA THR A 193 -21.18 -22.06 9.90
C THR A 193 -21.47 -20.98 8.85
N PRO A 194 -21.81 -21.35 7.60
CA PRO A 194 -22.16 -20.37 6.56
C PRO A 194 -23.23 -19.36 6.99
N GLN A 195 -24.24 -19.77 7.76
CA GLN A 195 -25.29 -18.88 8.25
C GLN A 195 -24.78 -17.80 9.22
N ALA A 196 -23.78 -18.12 10.05
CA ALA A 196 -23.14 -17.15 10.94
C ALA A 196 -22.35 -16.12 10.12
N THR A 197 -21.53 -16.59 9.17
CA THR A 197 -20.79 -15.73 8.24
C THR A 197 -21.71 -14.81 7.44
N ILE A 198 -22.82 -15.32 6.91
CA ILE A 198 -23.84 -14.53 6.20
C ILE A 198 -24.40 -13.42 7.10
N LYS A 199 -24.68 -13.71 8.38
CA LYS A 199 -25.18 -12.70 9.32
C LYS A 199 -24.15 -11.60 9.57
N HIS A 200 -22.88 -11.96 9.73
CA HIS A 200 -21.78 -11.00 9.90
C HIS A 200 -21.61 -10.11 8.67
N LEU A 201 -21.61 -10.69 7.47
CA LEU A 201 -21.51 -9.95 6.20
C LEU A 201 -22.67 -8.97 6.01
N LYS A 202 -23.91 -9.39 6.27
CA LYS A 202 -25.09 -8.48 6.16
C LYS A 202 -24.97 -7.29 7.10
N LYS A 203 -24.59 -7.52 8.35
CA LYS A 203 -24.36 -6.44 9.32
C LYS A 203 -23.24 -5.51 8.87
N PHE A 204 -22.15 -6.05 8.32
CA PHE A 204 -21.07 -5.23 7.80
C PHE A 204 -21.52 -4.37 6.62
N ILE A 205 -22.23 -4.94 5.64
CA ILE A 205 -22.75 -4.23 4.47
C ILE A 205 -23.67 -3.06 4.88
N GLU A 206 -24.49 -3.25 5.93
CA GLU A 206 -25.36 -2.20 6.48
C GLU A 206 -24.60 -1.05 7.14
N LEU A 207 -23.41 -1.30 7.69
CA LEU A 207 -22.63 -0.33 8.46
C LEU A 207 -21.47 0.30 7.68
N ALA A 208 -20.94 -0.41 6.68
CA ALA A 208 -19.81 0.03 5.88
C ALA A 208 -20.17 1.31 5.12
N THR A 209 -19.32 2.31 5.25
CA THR A 209 -19.50 3.62 4.62
C THR A 209 -18.79 3.71 3.28
N LEU A 210 -17.67 2.99 3.11
CA LEU A 210 -16.85 3.05 1.91
C LEU A 210 -17.29 1.99 0.89
N LYS A 211 -17.50 2.43 -0.36
CA LYS A 211 -17.98 1.58 -1.46
C LYS A 211 -17.13 0.31 -1.68
N PRO A 212 -15.78 0.34 -1.71
CA PRO A 212 -14.99 -0.85 -2.04
C PRO A 212 -15.22 -2.01 -1.07
N PHE A 213 -15.19 -1.75 0.23
CA PHE A 213 -15.38 -2.80 1.24
C PHE A 213 -16.80 -3.35 1.24
N ARG A 214 -17.81 -2.48 1.04
CA ARG A 214 -19.20 -2.90 0.86
C ARG A 214 -19.35 -3.82 -0.35
N GLN A 215 -18.75 -3.47 -1.49
CA GLN A 215 -18.81 -4.28 -2.70
C GLN A 215 -18.08 -5.62 -2.53
N GLU A 216 -16.91 -5.62 -1.89
CA GLU A 216 -16.17 -6.85 -1.59
C GLU A 216 -16.98 -7.79 -0.69
N ALA A 217 -17.62 -7.27 0.36
CA ALA A 217 -18.50 -8.03 1.22
C ALA A 217 -19.71 -8.61 0.47
N ILE A 218 -20.34 -7.83 -0.43
CA ILE A 218 -21.43 -8.29 -1.30
C ILE A 218 -20.96 -9.42 -2.23
N ASN A 219 -19.80 -9.25 -2.85
CA ASN A 219 -19.24 -10.25 -3.77
C ASN A 219 -18.96 -11.56 -3.03
N PHE A 220 -18.36 -11.48 -1.84
CA PHE A 220 -18.10 -12.66 -1.03
C PHE A 220 -19.40 -13.32 -0.55
N LEU A 221 -20.39 -12.55 -0.12
CA LEU A 221 -21.71 -13.05 0.24
C LEU A 221 -22.39 -13.82 -0.90
N ASN A 222 -22.25 -13.33 -2.14
CA ASN A 222 -22.79 -13.99 -3.33
C ASN A 222 -22.04 -15.26 -3.75
N SER A 223 -20.84 -15.49 -3.19
CA SER A 223 -20.03 -16.69 -3.45
C SER A 223 -20.20 -17.82 -2.42
N LEU A 224 -20.90 -17.57 -1.31
CA LEU A 224 -21.23 -18.54 -0.27
C LEU A 224 -22.45 -19.40 -0.66
#